data_AF-A0A523NS44-F1
#
_entry.id   AF-A0A523NS44-F1
#
_cell.length_a   1.000
_cell.length_b   1.000
_cell.length_c   1.000
_cell.angle_alpha   90.00
_cell.angle_beta   90.00
_cell.angle_gamma   90.00
#
_symmetry.space_group_name_H-M   'P 1'
#
loop_
_entity.id
_entity.type
_entity.pdbx_description
1 polymer ?
#
loop_
_entity_poly.entity_id
_entity_poly.type
_entity_poly.pdbx_seq_one_letter_code
_entity_poly.pdbx_strand_id
1 'polypeptide(L)' 'MNDAASTEFLFGWVQDVDTNARFLFLEASRRLGDQWTLELEIRIFLDQPPTAFLFTLRDDDLLQLVLQYHF' A
#
# COMPACT_ATOMS: atom_id res chain seq x y z
N MET A 1 5.32 -29.95 7.25
CA MET A 1 4.00 -29.38 7.59
C MET A 1 4.20 -27.92 7.98
N ASN A 2 4.27 -27.03 7.00
CA ASN A 2 4.03 -25.59 7.16
C ASN A 2 3.91 -25.02 5.75
N ASP A 3 2.80 -25.33 5.08
CA ASP A 3 2.43 -24.70 3.82
C ASP A 3 1.05 -24.09 4.01
N ALA A 4 1.01 -22.99 4.76
CA ALA A 4 -0.08 -22.07 4.60
C ALA A 4 0.29 -21.21 3.39
N ALA A 5 -0.45 -21.35 2.29
CA ALA A 5 -0.48 -20.34 1.25
C ALA A 5 -0.97 -19.03 1.90
N SER A 6 -0.04 -18.26 2.48
CA SER A 6 -0.38 -17.07 3.23
C SER A 6 -0.88 -16.02 2.25
N THR A 7 -2.02 -15.45 2.60
CA THR A 7 -2.50 -14.21 2.02
C THR A 7 -2.50 -13.21 3.16
N GLU A 8 -1.77 -12.13 2.97
CA GLU A 8 -1.65 -11.05 3.93
C GLU A 8 -2.23 -9.80 3.28
N PHE A 9 -2.98 -9.03 4.06
CA PHE A 9 -3.44 -7.74 3.62
C PHE A 9 -3.42 -6.76 4.78
N LEU A 10 -3.05 -5.53 4.49
CA LEU A 10 -3.13 -4.39 5.38
C LEU A 10 -3.81 -3.26 4.61
N PHE A 11 -4.84 -2.70 5.20
CA PHE A 11 -5.49 -1.49 4.72
C PHE A 11 -5.49 -0.47 5.84
N GLY A 12 -5.21 0.78 5.48
CA GLY A 12 -5.26 1.87 6.42
C GLY A 12 -5.70 3.18 5.79
N TRP A 13 -6.21 4.02 6.68
CA TRP A 13 -6.64 5.37 6.39
C TRP A 13 -6.12 6.29 7.48
N VAL A 14 -5.54 7.42 7.08
CA VAL A 14 -5.07 8.46 7.98
C VAL A 14 -5.76 9.77 7.61
N GLN A 15 -6.30 10.45 8.63
CA GLN A 15 -6.96 11.74 8.52
C GLN A 15 -6.23 12.72 9.43
N ASP A 16 -5.82 13.86 8.87
CA ASP A 16 -5.35 14.99 9.65
C ASP A 16 -6.50 15.56 10.50
N VAL A 17 -6.25 15.86 11.77
CA VAL A 17 -7.31 16.26 12.71
C VAL A 17 -7.67 17.74 12.61
N ASP A 18 -6.83 18.55 11.97
CA ASP A 18 -6.99 20.00 11.84
C ASP A 18 -7.37 20.43 10.41
N THR A 19 -7.14 19.56 9.42
CA THR A 19 -7.36 19.84 7.99
C THR A 19 -8.10 18.69 7.29
N ASN A 20 -8.43 18.88 6.01
CA ASN A 20 -9.04 17.83 5.19
C ASN A 20 -8.03 16.87 4.56
N ALA A 21 -6.75 16.96 4.92
CA ALA A 21 -5.69 16.11 4.37
C ALA A 21 -5.88 14.65 4.77
N ARG A 22 -5.77 13.75 3.79
CA ARG A 22 -6.06 12.33 3.94
C ARG A 22 -5.07 11.46 3.18
N PHE A 23 -4.78 10.29 3.74
CA PHE A 23 -3.91 9.30 3.12
C PHE A 23 -4.54 7.92 3.24
N LEU A 24 -4.62 7.21 2.11
CA LEU A 24 -5.03 5.80 2.07
C LEU A 24 -3.85 4.95 1.66
N PHE A 25 -3.79 3.75 2.23
CA PHE A 25 -2.87 2.73 1.75
C PHE A 25 -3.51 1.35 1.81
N LEU A 26 -3.12 0.53 0.84
CA LEU A 26 -3.42 -0.89 0.78
C LEU A 26 -2.13 -1.62 0.42
N GLU A 27 -1.79 -2.62 1.22
CA GLU A 27 -0.70 -3.55 0.98
C GLU A 27 -1.29 -4.95 1.00
N ALA A 28 -1.00 -5.76 -0.01
CA ALA A 28 -1.43 -7.14 -0.09
C ALA A 28 -0.31 -8.02 -0.62
N SER A 29 -0.14 -9.20 -0.03
CA SER A 29 0.84 -10.19 -0.46
C SER A 29 0.21 -11.56 -0.51
N ARG A 30 0.60 -12.36 -1.52
CA ARG A 30 0.16 -13.73 -1.66
C ARG A 30 1.28 -14.61 -2.19
N ARG A 31 1.52 -15.72 -1.48
CA ARG A 31 2.36 -16.81 -1.99
C ARG A 31 1.61 -17.62 -3.05
N LEU A 32 2.23 -17.84 -4.20
CA LEU A 32 1.72 -18.62 -5.32
C LEU A 32 2.56 -19.89 -5.50
N GLY A 33 2.15 -20.96 -4.81
CA GLY A 33 2.95 -22.19 -4.72
C GLY A 33 4.23 -21.96 -3.92
N ASP A 34 5.29 -22.72 -4.20
CA ASP A 34 6.50 -22.65 -3.37
C ASP A 34 7.51 -21.58 -3.79
N GLN A 35 7.42 -21.10 -5.02
CA GLN A 35 8.50 -20.36 -5.66
C GLN A 35 8.12 -18.95 -6.06
N TRP A 36 6.86 -18.53 -5.86
CA TRP A 36 6.41 -17.21 -6.29
C TRP A 36 5.71 -16.46 -5.16
N THR A 37 5.93 -15.14 -5.12
CA THR A 37 5.17 -14.20 -4.30
C THR A 37 4.64 -13.07 -5.19
N LEU A 38 3.36 -12.75 -5.04
CA LEU A 38 2.73 -11.59 -5.66
C LEU A 38 2.46 -10.54 -4.58
N GLU A 39 2.95 -9.31 -4.79
CA GLU A 39 2.76 -8.17 -3.90
C GLU A 39 2.07 -7.04 -4.63
N LEU A 40 1.08 -6.43 -3.99
CA LEU A 40 0.34 -5.26 -4.46
C LEU A 40 0.46 -4.17 -3.39
N GLU A 41 0.82 -2.97 -3.82
CA GLU A 41 0.86 -1.79 -2.99
C GLU A 41 0.13 -0.64 -3.69
N ILE A 42 -0.75 0.02 -2.95
CA ILE A 42 -1.50 1.18 -3.40
C ILE A 42 -1.36 2.27 -2.34
N ARG A 43 -1.04 3.50 -2.76
CA ARG A 43 -1.04 4.68 -1.91
C ARG A 43 -1.77 5.82 -2.60
N ILE A 44 -2.68 6.47 -1.89
CA ILE A 44 -3.50 7.57 -2.43
C ILE A 44 -3.43 8.77 -1.48
N PHE A 45 -3.09 9.94 -2.01
CA PHE A 45 -3.02 11.20 -1.28
C PHE A 45 -4.18 12.10 -1.66
N LEU A 46 -5.06 12.42 -0.71
CA LEU A 46 -6.26 13.22 -0.97
C LEU A 46 -6.20 14.55 -0.22
N ASP A 47 -6.62 15.62 -0.91
CA ASP A 47 -6.86 16.96 -0.36
C ASP A 47 -5.71 17.50 0.50
N GLN A 48 -4.48 17.38 0.01
CA GLN A 48 -3.29 17.88 0.70
C GLN A 48 -3.15 19.41 0.48
N PRO A 49 -3.48 20.28 1.47
CA PRO A 49 -3.24 21.72 1.36
C PRO A 49 -1.74 22.04 1.37
N PRO A 50 -1.31 23.24 0.91
CA PRO A 50 0.09 23.67 0.93
C PRO A 50 0.80 23.58 2.29
N THR A 51 0.05 23.53 3.38
CA THR A 51 0.55 23.40 4.76
C THR A 51 0.67 21.95 5.24
N ALA A 52 0.13 20.97 4.51
CA ALA A 52 0.16 19.57 4.92
C ALA A 52 1.56 18.98 4.83
N PHE A 53 1.88 18.08 5.78
CA PHE A 53 3.16 17.39 5.81
C PHE A 53 3.44 16.60 4.52
N LEU A 54 2.41 16.02 3.91
CA LEU A 54 2.51 15.22 2.67
C LEU A 54 2.21 16.04 1.40
N PHE A 55 2.22 17.38 1.46
CA PHE A 55 1.89 18.25 0.32
C PHE A 55 2.77 18.00 -0.92
N THR A 56 4.03 17.62 -0.71
CA THR A 56 4.94 17.32 -1.81
C THR A 56 4.53 16.08 -2.60
N LEU A 57 3.70 15.20 -2.03
CA LEU A 57 3.23 13.95 -2.63
C LEU A 57 1.77 14.04 -3.13
N ARG A 58 1.14 15.22 -3.07
CA ARG A 58 -0.30 15.40 -3.31
C ARG A 58 -0.81 14.93 -4.67
N ASP A 59 0.08 14.87 -5.66
CA ASP A 59 -0.22 14.47 -7.04
C ASP A 59 0.53 13.16 -7.43
N ASP A 60 1.12 12.48 -6.43
CA ASP A 60 2.00 11.31 -6.60
C ASP A 60 1.36 10.04 -6.01
N ASP A 61 0.16 9.70 -6.46
CA ASP A 61 -0.47 8.42 -6.14
C ASP A 61 0.37 7.24 -6.66
N LEU A 62 0.43 6.14 -5.90
CA LEU A 62 1.22 4.95 -6.22
C LEU A 62 0.33 3.74 -6.47
N LEU A 63 0.61 3.04 -7.54
CA LEU A 63 0.20 1.65 -7.76
C LEU A 63 1.44 0.84 -8.13
N GLN A 64 1.74 -0.18 -7.33
CA GLN A 64 2.85 -1.08 -7.55
C GLN A 64 2.38 -2.53 -7.49
N LEU A 65 2.80 -3.32 -8.49
CA LEU A 65 2.57 -4.75 -8.54
C LEU A 65 3.91 -5.45 -8.78
N VAL A 66 4.28 -6.38 -7.91
CA VAL A 66 5.55 -7.07 -7.95
C VAL A 66 5.31 -8.58 -7.95
N LEU A 67 5.94 -9.27 -8.88
CA LEU A 67 5.99 -10.74 -8.92
C LEU A 67 7.44 -11.17 -8.70
N GLN A 68 7.68 -11.87 -7.59
CA GLN A 68 9.00 -12.36 -7.19
C GLN A 68 9.08 -13.87 -7.38
N TYR A 69 10.18 -14.33 -7.99
CA TYR A 69 10.55 -15.75 -8.04
C TYR A 69 11.66 -16.04 -7.03
N HIS A 70 11.50 -17.12 -6.27
CA HIS A 70 12.48 -17.65 -5.33
C HIS A 70 13.12 -18.91 -5.95
N PHE A 71 14.41 -19.16 -5.70
CA PHE A 71 15.22 -20.26 -6.25
C PHE A 71 15.90 -21.09 -5.17
#